data_AF-U2V1Z1-F1
#
_entry.id   AF-U2V1Z1-F1
#
_cell.length_a   1.000
_cell.length_b   1.000
_cell.length_c   1.000
_cell.angle_alpha   90.00
_cell.angle_beta   90.00
_cell.angle_gamma   90.00
#
_symmetry.space_group_name_H-M   'P 1'
#
loop_
_entity.id
_entity.type
_entity.pdbx_description
1 polymer ?
#
loop_
_entity_poly.entity_id
_entity_poly.type
_entity_poly.pdbx_seq_one_letter_code
_entity_poly.pdbx_strand_id
1 'polypeptide(L)' 'MRSVATAVGCDESDLWLAAKYQDVIGDFEDSLVVCAAVRAGASYLVTNDTRLLKASPVRAVSSVEAVKLMEVGLLLGEG' A
#
# COMPACT_ATOMS: atom_id res chain seq x y z
N MET A 1 9.88 -6.08 -21.92
CA MET A 1 9.39 -4.92 -21.15
C MET A 1 9.10 -5.43 -19.74
N ARG A 2 9.95 -5.15 -18.74
CA ARG A 2 9.59 -5.45 -17.34
C ARG A 2 8.39 -4.57 -17.03
N SER A 3 7.25 -5.14 -16.63
CA SER A 3 6.10 -4.34 -16.21
C SER A 3 6.52 -3.51 -15.00
N VAL A 4 6.59 -2.19 -15.18
CA VAL A 4 7.03 -1.25 -14.12
C VAL A 4 5.91 -1.04 -13.09
N ALA A 5 4.67 -1.41 -13.44
CA ALA A 5 3.52 -1.42 -12.56
C ALA A 5 2.45 -2.41 -13.07
N THR A 6 1.62 -2.89 -12.15
CA THR A 6 0.43 -3.71 -12.42
C THR A 6 -0.76 -3.02 -11.77
N ALA A 7 -1.81 -2.75 -12.54
CA ALA A 7 -3.05 -2.22 -11.99
C ALA A 7 -3.72 -3.29 -11.11
N VAL A 8 -4.13 -2.90 -9.91
CA VAL A 8 -4.92 -3.76 -9.01
C VAL A 8 -6.38 -3.50 -9.32
N GLY A 9 -7.13 -4.57 -9.62
CA GLY A 9 -8.58 -4.44 -9.82
C GLY A 9 -9.28 -3.99 -8.55
N CYS A 10 -10.34 -3.20 -8.71
CA CYS A 10 -11.20 -2.72 -7.63
C CYS A 10 -12.64 -3.16 -7.94
N ASP A 11 -13.28 -3.84 -7.00
CA ASP A 11 -14.69 -4.26 -7.11
C ASP A 11 -15.53 -3.76 -5.94
N GLU A 12 -16.82 -4.13 -5.91
CA GLU A 12 -17.77 -3.68 -4.89
C GLU A 12 -17.32 -4.02 -3.46
N SER A 13 -16.59 -5.13 -3.28
CA SER A 13 -16.07 -5.51 -1.97
C SER A 13 -14.98 -4.55 -1.47
N ASP A 14 -14.15 -4.03 -2.38
CA ASP A 14 -13.12 -3.04 -2.07
C ASP A 14 -13.76 -1.68 -1.72
N LEU A 15 -14.82 -1.28 -2.44
CA LEU A 15 -15.59 -0.07 -2.13
C LEU A 15 -16.26 -0.15 -0.76
N TRP A 16 -16.88 -1.30 -0.45
CA TRP A 16 -17.51 -1.53 0.84
C TRP A 16 -16.49 -1.49 1.98
N LEU A 17 -15.34 -2.16 1.81
CA LEU A 17 -14.28 -2.19 2.81
C LEU A 17 -13.66 -0.81 3.01
N ALA A 18 -13.41 -0.06 1.94
CA ALA A 18 -12.90 1.30 2.02
C ALA A 18 -13.84 2.24 2.78
N ALA A 19 -15.15 2.12 2.55
CA ALA A 19 -16.16 2.89 3.30
C ALA A 19 -16.17 2.54 4.80
N LYS A 20 -15.77 1.31 5.19
CA LYS A 20 -15.61 0.94 6.60
C LYS A 20 -14.33 1.45 7.22
N TYR A 21 -13.27 1.57 6.43
CA TYR A 21 -11.96 2.02 6.91
C TYR A 21 -11.78 3.53 6.95
N GLN A 22 -12.63 4.32 6.28
CA GLN A 22 -12.50 5.78 6.24
C GLN A 22 -12.43 6.45 7.63
N ASP A 23 -13.08 5.89 8.65
CA ASP A 23 -13.05 6.51 9.97
C ASP A 23 -11.73 6.22 10.73
N VAL A 24 -10.99 5.21 10.28
CA VAL A 24 -9.78 4.69 10.96
C VAL A 24 -8.51 5.10 10.20
N ILE A 25 -8.46 4.79 8.91
CA ILE A 25 -7.25 4.84 8.09
C ILE A 25 -6.96 6.25 7.57
N GLY A 26 -7.98 6.97 7.10
CA GLY A 26 -7.82 8.22 6.35
C GLY A 26 -9.08 8.52 5.55
N ASP A 27 -9.01 9.35 4.52
CA ASP A 27 -10.20 9.55 3.70
C ASP A 27 -10.51 8.30 2.83
N PHE A 28 -11.48 8.44 1.92
CA PHE A 28 -11.88 7.33 1.07
C PHE A 28 -10.77 6.91 0.09
N GLU A 29 -9.93 7.84 -0.38
CA GLU A 29 -8.79 7.52 -1.25
C GLU A 29 -7.77 6.68 -0.50
N ASP A 30 -7.37 7.12 0.70
CA ASP A 30 -6.44 6.38 1.55
C ASP A 30 -6.93 4.94 1.82
N SER A 31 -8.23 4.83 2.09
CA SER A 31 -8.87 3.55 2.35
C SER A 31 -8.86 2.63 1.12
N LEU A 32 -9.07 3.17 -0.08
CA LEU A 32 -8.98 2.42 -1.33
C LEU A 32 -7.54 1.98 -1.65
N VAL A 33 -6.55 2.86 -1.42
CA VAL A 33 -5.13 2.51 -1.61
C VAL A 33 -4.73 1.36 -0.69
N VAL A 34 -5.17 1.39 0.57
CA VAL A 34 -4.95 0.28 1.51
C VAL A 34 -5.64 -1.00 1.06
N CYS A 35 -6.90 -0.95 0.62
CA CYS A 35 -7.61 -2.12 0.11
C CYS A 35 -6.88 -2.73 -1.10
N ALA A 36 -6.42 -1.90 -2.04
CA ALA A 36 -5.64 -2.35 -3.18
C ALA A 36 -4.32 -3.02 -2.77
N ALA A 37 -3.60 -2.45 -1.80
CA ALA A 37 -2.36 -3.04 -1.30
C ALA A 37 -2.60 -4.41 -0.63
N VAL A 38 -3.67 -4.54 0.16
CA VAL A 38 -4.09 -5.81 0.76
C VAL A 38 -4.46 -6.83 -0.31
N ARG A 39 -5.29 -6.45 -1.28
CA ARG A 39 -5.74 -7.32 -2.37
C ARG A 39 -4.58 -7.81 -3.23
N ALA A 40 -3.60 -6.95 -3.49
CA ALA A 40 -2.40 -7.31 -4.23
C ALA A 40 -1.44 -8.23 -3.46
N GLY A 41 -1.67 -8.44 -2.15
CA GLY A 41 -0.71 -9.14 -1.29
C GLY A 41 0.62 -8.39 -1.19
N ALA A 42 0.59 -7.05 -1.25
CA ALA A 42 1.80 -6.24 -1.27
C ALA A 42 2.57 -6.37 0.06
N SER A 43 3.88 -6.59 -0.01
CA SER A 43 4.76 -6.61 1.17
C SER A 43 4.90 -5.23 1.81
N TYR A 44 4.84 -4.17 0.99
CA TYR A 44 5.03 -2.79 1.42
C TYR A 44 4.03 -1.84 0.76
N LEU A 45 3.59 -0.83 1.51
CA LEU A 45 2.90 0.35 0.99
C LEU A 45 3.85 1.55 1.08
N VAL A 46 4.36 2.03 -0.05
CA VAL A 46 5.28 3.18 -0.05
C VAL A 46 4.46 4.47 0.00
N THR A 47 4.58 5.23 1.08
CA THR A 47 3.88 6.51 1.26
C THR A 47 4.62 7.41 2.27
N ASN A 48 4.52 8.72 2.09
CA ASN A 48 4.99 9.70 3.08
C ASN A 48 3.85 10.21 3.98
N ASP A 49 2.64 9.66 3.84
CA ASP A 49 1.53 9.97 4.73
C ASP A 49 1.79 9.40 6.13
N THR A 50 1.86 10.30 7.12
CA THR A 50 2.23 9.92 8.49
C THR A 50 1.17 9.10 9.22
N ARG A 51 -0.09 9.13 8.77
CA ARG A 51 -1.18 8.34 9.33
C ARG A 51 -1.09 6.92 8.81
N LEU A 52 -0.94 6.75 7.50
CA LEU A 52 -0.75 5.43 6.89
C LEU A 52 0.52 4.74 7.39
N LEU A 53 1.62 5.49 7.57
CA LEU A 53 2.85 4.96 8.18
C LEU A 53 2.65 4.34 9.57
N LYS A 54 1.61 4.77 10.30
CA LYS A 54 1.32 4.29 11.67
C LYS A 54 0.22 3.24 11.72
N ALA A 55 -0.77 3.34 10.82
CA ALA A 55 -2.03 2.62 10.94
C ALA A 55 -2.32 1.66 9.78
N SER A 56 -1.54 1.69 8.69
CA SER A 56 -1.77 0.81 7.55
C SER A 56 -1.60 -0.67 7.96
N PRO A 57 -2.56 -1.55 7.60
CA PRO A 57 -2.44 -2.98 7.84
C PRO A 57 -1.36 -3.64 6.95
N VAL A 58 -1.06 -3.04 5.81
CA VAL A 58 0.14 -3.37 4.99
C VAL A 58 1.30 -2.55 5.52
N ARG A 59 2.49 -3.15 5.68
CA ARG A 59 3.68 -2.45 6.21
C ARG A 59 3.99 -1.21 5.37
N ALA A 60 3.64 -0.05 5.90
CA ALA A 60 3.89 1.21 5.24
C ALA A 60 5.33 1.69 5.49
N VAL A 61 5.97 2.25 4.46
CA VAL A 61 7.33 2.79 4.52
C VAL A 61 7.40 4.13 3.81
N SER A 62 8.24 5.02 4.32
CA SER A 62 8.52 6.29 3.63
C SER A 62 9.23 6.05 2.30
N SER A 63 9.16 7.00 1.38
CA SER A 63 9.91 6.91 0.12
C SER A 63 11.41 6.76 0.34
N VAL A 64 11.96 7.41 1.37
CA VAL A 64 13.37 7.30 1.76
C VAL A 64 13.72 5.90 2.25
N GLU A 65 12.85 5.28 3.05
CA GLU A 65 13.05 3.90 3.50
C GLU A 65 12.90 2.90 2.35
N ALA A 66 11.94 3.13 1.44
CA ALA A 66 11.77 2.30 0.26
C ALA A 66 13.03 2.29 -0.62
N VAL A 67 13.66 3.44 -0.86
CA VAL A 67 14.94 3.51 -1.59
C VAL A 67 16.02 2.67 -0.90
N LYS A 68 16.16 2.79 0.43
CA LYS A 68 17.13 1.98 1.19
C LYS A 68 16.83 0.48 1.07
N LEU A 69 15.56 0.08 1.14
CA LEU A 69 15.13 -1.31 0.97
C LEU A 69 15.42 -1.83 -0.45
N MET A 70 15.32 -0.97 -1.47
CA MET A 70 15.70 -1.32 -2.85
C MET A 70 17.20 -1.53 -2.99
N GLU A 71 18.01 -0.64 -2.40
CA GLU A 71 19.48 -0.73 -2.45
C GLU A 71 20.00 -2.02 -1.82
N VAL A 72 19.31 -2.54 -0.79
CA VAL A 72 19.66 -3.80 -0.12
C VAL A 72 18.88 -5.02 -0.66
N GLY A 73 18.12 -4.88 -1.75
CA GLY A 73 17.40 -5.98 -2.42
C GLY A 73 16.12 -6.48 -1.72
N LEU A 74 15.74 -5.88 -0.59
CA LEU A 74 14.61 -6.34 0.23
C LEU A 74 13.24 -5.84 -0.25
N LEU A 75 13.19 -4.77 -1.04
CA LEU A 75 11.89 -4.26 -1.53
C LEU A 75 11.25 -5.15 -2.59
N LEU A 76 12.06 -5.84 -3.40
CA LEU A 76 11.60 -6.65 -4.55
C LEU A 76 11.52 -8.14 -4.26
N GLY A 77 11.82 -8.58 -3.03
CA GLY A 77 11.81 -9.99 -2.65
C GLY A 77 12.95 -10.82 -3.25
N GLU A 78 14.08 -10.19 -3.62
CA GLU A 78 15.27 -10.88 -4.15
C GLU A 78 16.36 -11.15 -3.09
N GLY A 79 15.94 -11.35 -1.83
CA GLY A 79 16.82 -11.68 -0.70
C GLY A 79 16.85 -13.16 -0.36
#